data_AF-A0A0W0VV47-F1
#
_entry.id   AF-A0A0W0VV47-F1
#
_cell.length_a   1.000
_cell.length_b   1.000
_cell.length_c   1.000
_cell.angle_alpha   90.00
_cell.angle_beta   90.00
_cell.angle_gamma   90.00
#
_symmetry.space_group_name_H-M   'P 1'
#
loop_
_entity.id
_entity.type
_entity.pdbx_description
1 polymer ?
#
loop_
_entity_poly.entity_id
_entity_poly.type
_entity_poly.pdbx_seq_one_letter_code
_entity_poly.pdbx_strand_id
1 'polypeptide(L)'
;MRAIFLKKLLNFVDEELVKYYLYCESKMILGQAMNHQYTAKVYSEDAEVAQKTGDDLEELYIWMLTYNNGHGCGTHGEVIDNQTQEVVRTFKKSPIE
;
A
#
# COMPACT_ATOMS: atom_id res chain seq x y z
N MET A 1 30.17 -15.14 2.81
CA MET A 1 30.00 -14.17 3.92
C MET A 1 28.58 -14.12 4.50
N ARG A 2 27.50 -14.21 3.71
CA ARG A 2 26.10 -14.18 4.23
C ARG A 2 25.73 -15.33 5.18
N ALA A 3 26.26 -16.54 4.97
CA ALA A 3 25.93 -17.71 5.80
C ALA A 3 26.48 -17.65 7.24
N ILE A 4 27.55 -16.89 7.50
CA ILE A 4 28.14 -16.77 8.84
C ILE A 4 27.32 -15.80 9.70
N PHE A 5 26.73 -14.77 9.08
CA PHE A 5 25.85 -13.81 9.77
C PHE A 5 24.53 -14.46 10.21
N LEU A 6 23.97 -15.34 9.37
CA LEU A 6 22.76 -16.11 9.68
C LEU A 6 22.95 -17.08 10.86
N LYS A 7 24.10 -17.77 10.97
CA LYS A 7 24.39 -18.63 12.13
C LYS A 7 24.56 -17.86 13.45
N LYS A 8 24.97 -16.58 13.39
CA LYS A 8 25.12 -15.74 14.58
C LYS A 8 23.79 -15.16 15.06
N LEU A 9 22.84 -14.91 14.15
CA LEU A 9 21.46 -14.52 14.46
C LEU A 9 20.62 -15.69 15.03
N LEU A 10 20.79 -16.90 14.52
CA LEU A 10 20.09 -18.11 15.02
C LEU A 10 20.40 -18.47 16.49
N ASN A 11 21.49 -17.96 17.07
CA ASN A 11 21.86 -18.23 18.46
C ASN A 11 21.29 -17.21 19.47
N PHE A 12 20.55 -16.19 19.01
CA PHE A 12 20.14 -15.09 19.88
C PHE A 12 18.68 -14.66 19.72
N VAL A 13 17.91 -15.33 18.86
CA VAL A 13 16.63 -14.80 18.42
C VAL A 13 15.52 -15.84 18.59
N ASP A 14 14.50 -15.41 19.33
CA ASP A 14 13.22 -16.07 19.56
C ASP A 14 12.71 -16.77 18.28
N GLU A 15 12.24 -18.01 18.43
CA GLU A 15 11.82 -18.87 17.32
C GLU A 15 10.74 -18.20 16.45
N GLU A 16 9.95 -17.28 17.04
CA GLU A 16 8.97 -16.45 16.34
C GLU A 16 9.58 -15.46 15.35
N LEU A 17 10.69 -14.79 15.69
CA LEU A 17 11.30 -13.79 14.81
C LEU A 17 11.92 -14.46 13.58
N VAL A 18 12.48 -15.66 13.76
CA VAL A 18 13.05 -16.45 12.67
C VAL A 18 11.95 -16.89 11.70
N LYS A 19 10.78 -17.29 12.22
CA LYS A 19 9.58 -17.57 11.39
C LYS A 19 9.13 -16.33 10.65
N TYR A 20 9.12 -15.16 11.29
CA TYR A 20 8.72 -13.89 10.65
C TYR A 20 9.69 -13.49 9.52
N TYR A 21 11.00 -13.60 9.73
CA TYR A 21 12.00 -13.31 8.70
C TYR A 21 11.94 -14.28 7.52
N LEU A 22 11.78 -15.59 7.78
CA LEU A 22 11.60 -16.60 6.73
C LEU A 22 10.28 -16.41 5.97
N TYR A 23 9.21 -15.99 6.65
CA TYR A 23 7.92 -15.65 6.04
C TYR A 23 8.05 -14.42 5.13
N CYS A 24 8.73 -13.36 5.59
CA CYS A 24 9.00 -12.18 4.79
C CYS A 24 9.90 -12.48 3.57
N GLU A 25 10.95 -13.29 3.72
CA GLU A 25 11.79 -13.72 2.59
C GLU A 25 11.01 -14.61 1.61
N SER A 26 10.22 -15.57 2.10
CA SER A 26 9.39 -16.42 1.25
C SER A 26 8.30 -15.62 0.51
N LYS A 27 7.76 -14.55 1.11
CA LYS A 27 6.80 -13.62 0.48
C LYS A 27 7.45 -12.71 -0.57
N MET A 28 8.72 -12.33 -0.40
CA MET A 28 9.48 -11.62 -1.43
C MET A 28 9.82 -12.49 -2.64
N ILE A 29 10.07 -13.79 -2.43
CA ILE A 29 10.45 -14.72 -3.51
C ILE A 29 9.22 -15.19 -4.31
N LEU A 30 8.02 -15.18 -3.74
CA LEU A 30 6.79 -15.64 -4.40
C LEU A 30 6.00 -14.59 -5.18
N GLY A 31 6.38 -13.31 -5.18
CA GLY A 31 5.74 -12.30 -6.04
C GLY A 31 4.21 -12.19 -5.93
N GLN A 32 3.62 -12.75 -4.87
CA GLN A 32 2.23 -12.54 -4.49
C GLN A 32 2.26 -11.58 -3.33
N ALA A 33 2.37 -10.30 -3.70
CA ALA A 33 1.91 -9.21 -2.86
C ALA A 33 0.53 -9.60 -2.32
N MET A 34 0.27 -9.30 -1.04
CA MET A 34 -1.05 -9.35 -0.44
C MET A 34 -2.06 -8.82 -1.46
N ASN A 35 -2.89 -9.71 -2.02
CA ASN A 35 -3.80 -9.40 -3.13
C ASN A 35 -5.00 -8.63 -2.56
N HIS A 36 -4.71 -7.42 -2.10
CA HIS A 36 -5.73 -6.50 -1.64
C HIS A 36 -6.68 -6.25 -2.81
N GLN A 37 -7.98 -6.27 -2.57
CA GLN A 37 -8.96 -6.15 -3.64
C GLN A 37 -8.91 -4.77 -4.31
N TYR A 38 -8.52 -3.72 -3.57
CA TYR A 38 -8.54 -2.35 -4.05
C TYR A 38 -7.21 -1.64 -3.83
N THR A 39 -6.92 -0.70 -4.74
CA THR A 39 -5.80 0.23 -4.66
C THR A 39 -6.32 1.66 -4.80
N ALA A 40 -6.19 2.46 -3.74
CA ALA A 40 -6.43 3.88 -3.79
C ALA A 40 -5.15 4.64 -4.16
N LYS A 41 -5.29 5.61 -5.04
CA LYS A 41 -4.22 6.49 -5.49
C LYS A 41 -4.67 7.94 -5.40
N VAL A 42 -3.76 8.78 -4.93
CA VAL A 42 -3.95 10.23 -4.88
C VAL A 42 -2.91 10.87 -5.77
N TYR A 43 -3.38 11.79 -6.60
CA TYR A 43 -2.60 12.56 -7.54
C TYR A 43 -2.69 14.05 -7.21
N SER A 44 -1.58 14.75 -7.40
CA SER A 44 -1.52 16.20 -7.40
C SER A 44 -1.02 16.65 -8.75
N GLU A 45 -1.76 17.57 -9.39
CA GLU A 45 -1.55 17.95 -10.79
C GLU A 45 -1.66 16.72 -11.71
N ASP A 46 -0.55 16.04 -11.99
CA ASP A 46 -0.48 14.80 -12.79
C ASP A 46 0.49 13.75 -12.19
N ALA A 47 0.96 13.96 -10.95
CA ALA A 47 1.90 13.06 -10.27
C ALA A 47 1.22 12.29 -9.14
N GLU A 48 1.47 10.98 -9.07
CA GLU A 48 1.06 10.15 -7.93
C GLU A 48 1.82 10.60 -6.68
N VAL A 49 1.09 11.11 -5.69
CA VAL A 49 1.67 11.61 -4.43
C VAL A 49 1.49 10.62 -3.28
N ALA A 50 0.50 9.74 -3.37
CA ALA A 50 0.28 8.69 -2.38
C ALA A 50 -0.52 7.52 -2.96
N GLN A 51 -0.25 6.34 -2.44
CA GLN A 51 -1.01 5.13 -2.72
C GLN A 51 -1.27 4.34 -1.43
N LYS A 52 -2.43 3.67 -1.38
CA LYS A 52 -2.80 2.74 -0.31
C LYS A 52 -3.58 1.57 -0.91
N THR A 53 -3.23 0.36 -0.51
CA THR A 53 -3.96 -0.86 -0.89
C THR A 53 -4.79 -1.34 0.30
N GLY A 54 -5.95 -1.91 0.04
CA GLY A 54 -6.87 -2.42 1.06
C GLY A 54 -7.98 -3.27 0.46
N ASP A 55 -8.69 -4.01 1.30
CA ASP A 55 -9.86 -4.80 0.89
C ASP A 55 -11.18 -4.04 1.09
N ASP A 56 -11.14 -2.95 1.87
CA ASP A 56 -12.30 -2.11 2.17
C ASP A 56 -12.25 -0.81 1.36
N LEU A 57 -13.20 -0.68 0.43
CA LEU A 57 -13.39 0.51 -0.40
C LEU A 57 -13.64 1.77 0.44
N GLU A 58 -14.44 1.66 1.51
CA GLU A 58 -14.83 2.80 2.35
C GLU A 58 -13.65 3.28 3.18
N GLU A 59 -12.85 2.37 3.75
CA GLU A 59 -11.62 2.72 4.46
C GLU A 59 -10.64 3.47 3.54
N LEU A 60 -10.46 2.97 2.32
CA LEU A 60 -9.62 3.59 1.31
C LEU A 60 -10.14 4.97 0.90
N TYR A 61 -11.46 5.12 0.77
CA TYR A 61 -12.10 6.38 0.44
C TYR A 61 -11.94 7.43 1.56
N ILE A 62 -12.16 7.04 2.82
CA ILE A 62 -11.94 7.90 3.99
C ILE A 62 -10.47 8.33 4.08
N TRP A 63 -9.55 7.41 3.82
CA TRP A 63 -8.12 7.70 3.82
C TRP A 63 -7.77 8.78 2.78
N MET A 64 -8.30 8.66 1.56
CA MET A 64 -8.09 9.67 0.51
C MET A 64 -8.65 11.05 0.89
N LEU A 65 -9.85 11.11 1.49
CA LEU A 65 -10.43 12.37 1.96
C LEU A 65 -9.59 13.01 3.08
N THR A 66 -9.06 12.19 3.98
CA THR A 66 -8.19 12.63 5.08
C THR A 66 -6.86 13.16 4.54
N TYR A 67 -6.30 12.50 3.51
CA TYR A 67 -5.08 12.93 2.84
C TYR A 67 -5.25 14.31 2.17
N ASN A 68 -6.38 14.51 1.48
CA ASN A 68 -6.72 15.77 0.83
C ASN A 68 -6.92 16.94 1.82
N ASN A 69 -7.47 16.68 3.02
CA ASN A 69 -7.61 17.72 4.05
C ASN A 69 -6.25 18.28 4.55
N GLY A 70 -5.14 17.58 4.31
CA GLY A 70 -3.79 18.06 4.63
C GLY A 70 -3.00 18.65 3.45
N HIS A 71 -3.39 18.38 2.19
CA HIS A 71 -2.60 18.70 1.00
C HIS A 71 -3.41 19.53 -0.02
N GLY A 72 -3.39 20.86 0.16
CA GLY A 72 -3.55 21.84 -0.92
C GLY A 72 -4.84 21.82 -1.76
N CYS A 73 -4.94 22.77 -2.69
CA CYS A 73 -5.99 22.82 -3.70
C CYS A 73 -5.48 22.08 -4.96
N GLY A 74 -6.33 21.27 -5.61
CA GLY A 74 -5.98 20.62 -6.88
C GLY A 74 -5.59 19.13 -6.81
N THR A 75 -5.78 18.46 -5.67
CA THR A 75 -5.63 17.00 -5.62
C THR A 75 -6.87 16.29 -6.14
N HIS A 76 -6.64 15.16 -6.78
CA HIS A 76 -7.67 14.22 -7.19
C HIS A 76 -7.20 12.81 -6.84
N GLY A 77 -8.11 11.85 -6.84
CA GLY A 77 -7.71 10.47 -6.64
C GLY A 77 -8.77 9.49 -7.08
N GLU A 78 -8.34 8.24 -7.14
CA GLU A 78 -9.10 7.14 -7.68
C GLU A 78 -8.86 5.89 -6.85
N VAL A 79 -9.88 5.05 -6.76
CA VAL A 79 -9.77 3.68 -6.24
C VAL A 79 -9.97 2.75 -7.41
N ILE A 80 -9.01 1.86 -7.59
CA ILE A 80 -8.95 0.86 -8.65
C ILE A 80 -9.24 -0.50 -8.01
N ASP A 81 -10.14 -1.27 -8.59
CA ASP A 81 -10.29 -2.70 -8.26
C ASP A 81 -9.16 -3.47 -8.94
N ASN A 82 -8.34 -4.16 -8.15
CA ASN A 82 -7.18 -4.87 -8.66
C ASN A 82 -7.57 -6.12 -9.48
N GLN A 83 -8.78 -6.65 -9.30
CA GLN A 83 -9.28 -7.82 -10.03
C GLN A 83 -9.73 -7.43 -11.44
N THR A 84 -10.51 -6.35 -11.56
CA THR A 84 -11.04 -5.90 -12.86
C THR A 84 -10.16 -4.85 -13.53
N GLN A 85 -9.22 -4.25 -12.80
CA GLN A 85 -8.43 -3.08 -13.21
C GLN A 85 -9.31 -1.85 -13.54
N GLU A 86 -10.53 -1.80 -13.01
CA GLU A 86 -11.47 -0.70 -13.24
C GLU A 86 -11.46 0.30 -12.08
N VAL A 87 -11.67 1.56 -12.41
CA VAL A 87 -11.83 2.62 -11.42
C VAL A 87 -13.23 2.55 -10.82
N VAL A 88 -13.32 2.11 -9.57
CA VAL A 88 -14.59 1.93 -8.84
C VAL A 88 -15.06 3.21 -8.14
N ARG A 89 -14.13 4.12 -7.81
CA ARG A 89 -14.43 5.41 -7.19
C ARG A 89 -13.42 6.46 -7.65
N THR A 90 -13.87 7.68 -7.84
CA THR A 90 -13.01 8.85 -8.01
C THR A 90 -13.42 9.96 -7.07
N PHE A 91 -12.47 10.80 -6.69
CA PHE A 91 -12.75 12.10 -6.10
C PHE A 91 -11.94 13.16 -6.84
N LYS A 92 -12.59 14.27 -7.17
CA LYS A 92 -11.92 15.46 -7.69
C LYS A 92 -12.44 16.63 -6.90
N LYS A 93 -11.55 17.39 -6.27
CA LYS A 93 -11.92 18.69 -5.72
C LYS A 93 -12.07 19.62 -6.93
N SER A 94 -13.30 19.84 -7.38
CA SER A 94 -13.56 20.87 -8.38
C SER A 94 -13.08 22.22 -7.82
N PRO A 95 -12.42 23.07 -8.62
CA PRO A 95 -12.32 24.47 -8.24
C PRO A 95 -13.74 24.99 -8.08
N ILE A 96 -14.04 25.55 -6.91
CA ILE A 96 -15.26 26.33 -6.71
C ILE A 96 -15.07 27.55 -7.61
N GLU A 97 -15.90 27.69 -8.65
CA GLU A 97 -16.00 28.89 -9.49
C GLU A 97 -16.33 30.14 -8.65
#